data_AF-A0A3B6JL03-F1
#
_entry.id   AF-A0A3B6JL03-F1
#
_cell.length_a   1.000
_cell.length_b   1.000
_cell.length_c   1.000
_cell.angle_alpha   90.00
_cell.angle_beta   90.00
_cell.angle_gamma   90.00
#
_symmetry.space_group_name_H-M   'P 1'
#
loop_
_entity.id
_entity.type
_entity.pdbx_description
1 polymer ?
#
loop_
_entity_poly.entity_id
_entity_poly.type
_entity_poly.pdbx_seq_one_letter_code
_entity_poly.pdbx_strand_id
1 'polypeptide(L)'
;MKQHVLARPRSSKVPAGALEVVERSHMSDASAAPLRFRSPLSLLFASISKGNVCVAGDALHPMTPDLGQGGCSALEDGVILARCLGDAVLGAEAGTEEERIESGLREYAGMRRWRSVQLVGAAYMVGFVQQSDNAVVSFLREKVLAGALARSLLKMADYDCGTL
;
A
#
# COMPACT_ATOMS: atom_id res chain seq x y z
N MET A 1 -22.76 -16.53 0.54
CA MET A 1 -21.33 -16.24 0.78
C MET A 1 -20.62 -17.35 1.57
N LYS A 2 -21.05 -17.71 2.79
CA LYS A 2 -20.38 -18.75 3.63
C LYS A 2 -20.07 -20.06 2.90
N GLN A 3 -21.06 -20.65 2.22
CA GLN A 3 -20.86 -21.89 1.46
C GLN A 3 -19.91 -21.72 0.27
N HIS A 4 -19.84 -20.53 -0.33
CA HIS A 4 -18.92 -20.24 -1.42
C HIS A 4 -17.48 -20.08 -0.93
N VAL A 5 -17.30 -19.41 0.23
CA VAL A 5 -16.02 -19.29 0.93
C VAL A 5 -15.51 -20.65 1.40
N LEU A 6 -16.39 -21.52 1.91
CA LEU A 6 -16.04 -22.84 2.42
C LEU A 6 -15.88 -23.92 1.34
N ALA A 7 -16.42 -23.71 0.13
CA ALA A 7 -16.35 -24.70 -0.95
C ALA A 7 -14.90 -25.00 -1.37
N ARG A 8 -14.06 -23.98 -1.51
CA ARG A 8 -12.64 -24.15 -1.89
C ARG A 8 -11.79 -24.78 -0.78
N PRO A 9 -11.81 -24.30 0.48
CA PRO A 9 -11.07 -24.89 1.60
C PRO A 9 -11.41 -26.35 1.85
N ARG A 10 -12.69 -26.74 1.76
CA ARG A 10 -13.13 -28.14 1.96
C ARG A 10 -12.62 -29.09 0.89
N SER A 11 -12.33 -28.59 -0.31
CA SER A 11 -11.72 -29.35 -1.42
C SER A 11 -10.18 -29.36 -1.40
N SER A 12 -9.57 -28.64 -0.46
CA SER A 12 -8.12 -28.44 -0.34
C SER A 12 -7.57 -29.10 0.92
N LYS A 13 -6.25 -29.35 1.00
CA LYS A 13 -5.57 -29.86 2.22
C LYS A 13 -5.45 -28.79 3.32
N VAL A 14 -6.56 -28.15 3.69
CA VAL A 14 -6.58 -27.13 4.76
C VAL A 14 -6.66 -27.82 6.13
N PRO A 15 -5.88 -27.40 7.13
CA PRO A 15 -5.96 -27.97 8.49
C PRO A 15 -7.37 -27.82 9.08
N ALA A 16 -7.83 -28.85 9.79
CA ALA A 16 -9.18 -28.89 10.39
C ALA A 16 -9.45 -27.69 11.32
N GLY A 17 -8.45 -27.27 12.11
CA GLY A 17 -8.59 -26.12 13.01
C GLY A 17 -8.80 -24.79 12.26
N ALA A 18 -8.20 -24.61 11.08
CA ALA A 18 -8.41 -23.41 10.27
C ALA A 18 -9.82 -23.38 9.67
N LEU A 19 -10.35 -24.54 9.26
CA LEU A 19 -11.74 -24.68 8.80
C LEU A 19 -12.73 -24.36 9.92
N GLU A 20 -12.50 -24.87 11.13
CA GLU A 20 -13.36 -24.63 12.29
C GLU A 20 -13.45 -23.13 12.64
N VAL A 21 -12.34 -22.39 12.57
CA VAL A 21 -12.34 -20.93 12.80
C VAL A 21 -13.23 -20.22 11.78
N VAL A 22 -13.07 -20.52 10.48
CA VAL A 22 -13.89 -19.90 9.41
C VAL A 22 -15.37 -20.29 9.55
N GLU A 23 -15.65 -21.51 10.00
CA GLU A 23 -17.01 -21.97 10.25
C GLU A 23 -17.65 -21.28 11.46
N ARG A 24 -16.87 -20.91 12.48
CA ARG A 24 -17.36 -20.14 13.64
C ARG A 24 -17.54 -18.65 13.36
N SER A 25 -16.85 -18.08 12.38
CA SER A 25 -17.00 -16.67 12.03
C SER A 25 -18.42 -16.33 11.54
N HIS A 26 -18.93 -15.19 12.01
CA HIS A 26 -20.21 -14.65 11.55
C HIS A 26 -20.04 -14.03 10.16
N MET A 27 -21.04 -14.22 9.30
CA MET A 27 -20.95 -13.73 7.92
C MET A 27 -21.17 -12.22 7.80
N SER A 28 -21.70 -11.58 8.84
CA SER A 28 -21.72 -10.12 8.98
C SER A 28 -20.31 -9.52 9.01
N ASP A 29 -19.31 -10.30 9.42
CA ASP A 29 -17.94 -9.83 9.61
C ASP A 29 -17.10 -10.02 8.32
N ALA A 30 -17.65 -10.75 7.36
CA ALA A 30 -16.99 -11.04 6.10
C ALA A 30 -17.36 -9.99 5.05
N SER A 31 -16.38 -9.16 4.67
CA SER A 31 -16.52 -8.23 3.54
C SER A 31 -15.95 -8.85 2.27
N ALA A 32 -16.70 -8.75 1.17
CA ALA A 32 -16.22 -9.08 -0.16
C ALA A 32 -16.32 -7.84 -1.03
N ALA A 33 -15.17 -7.21 -1.28
CA ALA A 33 -15.04 -6.11 -2.22
C ALA A 33 -14.18 -6.55 -3.41
N PRO A 34 -14.52 -6.15 -4.64
CA PRO A 34 -13.67 -6.44 -5.79
C PRO A 34 -12.34 -5.69 -5.64
N LEU A 35 -11.23 -6.40 -5.80
CA LEU A 35 -9.91 -5.78 -5.87
C LEU A 35 -9.80 -4.99 -7.18
N ARG A 36 -9.69 -3.67 -7.07
CA ARG A 36 -9.48 -2.78 -8.21
C ARG A 36 -8.03 -2.32 -8.24
N PHE A 37 -7.41 -2.49 -9.39
CA PHE A 37 -6.05 -2.05 -9.62
C PHE A 37 -6.04 -0.67 -10.28
N ARG A 38 -5.31 0.27 -9.67
CA ARG A 38 -4.91 1.52 -10.32
C ARG A 38 -3.45 1.36 -10.74
N SER A 39 -3.18 1.55 -12.03
CA SER A 39 -1.81 1.42 -12.55
C SER A 39 -0.86 2.41 -11.85
N PRO A 40 0.28 1.95 -11.31
CA PRO A 40 1.27 2.83 -10.69
C PRO A 40 1.88 3.82 -11.70
N LEU A 41 1.81 3.52 -13.00
CA LEU A 41 2.30 4.41 -14.05
C LEU A 41 1.54 5.74 -14.09
N SER A 42 0.28 5.78 -13.65
CA SER A 42 -0.44 7.05 -13.56
C SER A 42 0.18 8.00 -12.54
N LEU A 43 0.83 7.47 -11.50
CA LEU A 43 1.47 8.28 -10.45
C LEU A 43 2.76 8.96 -10.92
N LEU A 44 3.40 8.45 -11.97
CA LEU A 44 4.57 9.10 -12.56
C LEU A 44 4.23 10.49 -13.13
N PHE A 45 2.99 10.66 -13.60
CA PHE A 45 2.53 11.89 -14.26
C PHE A 45 1.39 12.60 -13.52
N ALA A 46 0.86 12.02 -12.43
CA ALA A 46 -0.22 12.62 -11.65
C ALA A 46 0.22 13.93 -10.96
N SER A 47 -0.72 14.87 -10.86
CA SER A 47 -0.61 16.01 -9.96
C SER A 47 -1.03 15.53 -8.56
N ILE A 48 -0.04 15.43 -7.66
CA ILE A 48 -0.23 15.01 -6.25
C ILE A 48 -0.58 16.23 -5.38
N SER A 49 -0.09 17.40 -5.74
CA SER A 49 -0.43 18.68 -5.13
C SER A 49 -0.72 19.73 -6.18
N LYS A 50 -1.56 20.70 -5.81
CA LYS A 50 -1.91 21.88 -6.61
C LYS A 50 -2.34 23.01 -5.68
N GLY A 51 -1.59 24.12 -5.68
CA GLY A 51 -1.77 25.16 -4.66
C GLY A 51 -1.65 24.57 -3.26
N ASN A 52 -2.53 25.01 -2.35
CA ASN A 52 -2.53 24.57 -0.95
C ASN A 52 -3.32 23.26 -0.71
N VAL A 53 -3.42 22.39 -1.73
CA VAL A 53 -4.11 21.10 -1.65
C VAL A 53 -3.18 19.99 -2.12
N CYS A 54 -3.17 18.86 -1.40
CA CYS A 54 -2.48 17.64 -1.80
C CYS A 54 -3.34 16.39 -1.55
N VAL A 55 -2.94 15.26 -2.15
CA VAL A 55 -3.52 13.93 -1.88
C VAL A 55 -2.56 13.04 -1.09
N ALA A 56 -3.11 12.22 -0.20
CA ALA A 56 -2.40 11.28 0.66
C ALA A 56 -3.23 10.00 0.88
N GLY A 57 -2.61 8.98 1.46
CA GLY A 57 -3.27 7.70 1.73
C GLY A 57 -3.78 7.02 0.46
N ASP A 58 -4.89 6.29 0.58
CA ASP A 58 -5.54 5.60 -0.54
C ASP A 58 -5.96 6.52 -1.69
N ALA A 59 -6.12 7.83 -1.46
CA ALA A 59 -6.40 8.78 -2.54
C ALA A 59 -5.18 8.95 -3.47
N LEU A 60 -3.98 8.89 -2.90
CA LEU A 60 -2.71 8.96 -3.61
C LEU A 60 -2.27 7.58 -4.10
N HIS A 61 -2.14 6.61 -3.20
CA HIS A 61 -1.50 5.31 -3.48
C HIS A 61 -2.39 4.11 -3.16
N PRO A 62 -3.59 4.01 -3.78
CA PRO A 62 -4.45 2.85 -3.57
C PRO A 62 -3.72 1.59 -4.02
N MET A 63 -3.52 0.66 -3.10
CA MET A 63 -2.77 -0.57 -3.33
C MET A 63 -3.61 -1.79 -2.96
N THR A 64 -3.31 -2.92 -3.58
CA THR A 64 -3.92 -4.18 -3.19
C THR A 64 -3.41 -4.59 -1.80
N PRO A 65 -4.21 -5.33 -1.00
CA PRO A 65 -3.84 -5.66 0.37
C PRO A 65 -2.70 -6.67 0.47
N ASP A 66 -2.22 -7.22 -0.65
CA ASP A 66 -1.24 -8.32 -0.69
C ASP A 66 0.11 -7.97 -0.05
N LEU A 67 0.43 -6.67 0.06
CA LEU A 67 1.64 -6.16 0.74
C LEU A 67 1.42 -5.83 2.23
N GLY A 68 0.17 -5.58 2.64
CA GLY A 68 -0.16 -5.11 3.98
C GLY A 68 0.39 -3.71 4.33
N GLN A 69 0.79 -2.90 3.35
CA GLN A 69 1.50 -1.63 3.58
C GLN A 69 0.64 -0.38 3.39
N GLY A 70 -0.64 -0.48 3.00
CA GLY A 70 -1.47 0.69 2.73
C GLY A 70 -1.58 1.63 3.93
N GLY A 71 -1.92 1.08 5.10
CA GLY A 71 -1.99 1.84 6.34
C GLY A 71 -0.65 2.41 6.79
N CYS A 72 0.43 1.63 6.68
CA CYS A 72 1.79 2.10 6.99
C CYS A 72 2.18 3.28 6.09
N SER A 73 1.95 3.17 4.78
CA SER A 73 2.22 4.24 3.81
C SER A 73 1.42 5.51 4.10
N ALA A 74 0.18 5.39 4.57
CA ALA A 74 -0.60 6.55 5.00
C ALA A 74 -0.01 7.23 6.26
N LEU A 75 0.60 6.46 7.17
CA LEU A 75 1.32 7.02 8.31
C LEU A 75 2.63 7.70 7.88
N GLU A 76 3.36 7.10 6.93
CA GLU A 76 4.53 7.75 6.32
C GLU A 76 4.15 9.11 5.71
N ASP A 77 3.02 9.18 5.00
CA ASP A 77 2.52 10.45 4.46
C ASP A 77 2.26 11.47 5.56
N GLY A 78 1.65 11.06 6.68
CA GLY A 78 1.36 11.94 7.80
C GLY A 78 2.61 12.56 8.43
N VAL A 79 3.66 11.75 8.64
CA VAL A 79 4.95 12.24 9.16
C VAL A 79 5.58 13.23 8.19
N ILE A 80 5.63 12.89 6.89
CA ILE A 80 6.27 13.74 5.89
C ILE A 80 5.49 15.04 5.68
N LEU A 81 4.15 15.00 5.67
CA LEU A 81 3.30 16.19 5.61
C LEU A 81 3.52 17.09 6.81
N ALA A 82 3.55 16.54 8.03
CA ALA A 82 3.76 17.31 9.24
C ALA A 82 5.10 18.05 9.22
N ARG A 83 6.16 17.42 8.69
CA ARG A 83 7.47 18.07 8.49
C ARG A 83 7.40 19.21 7.47
N CYS A 84 6.95 18.92 6.25
CA CYS A 84 6.87 19.92 5.19
C CYS A 84 6.01 21.12 5.57
N LEU A 85 4.88 20.91 6.25
CA LEU A 85 4.01 21.98 6.70
C LEU A 85 4.56 22.70 7.94
N GLY A 86 5.19 21.96 8.86
CA GLY A 86 5.88 22.55 10.01
C GLY A 86 6.95 23.53 9.57
N ASP A 87 7.79 23.13 8.62
CA ASP A 87 8.82 23.98 8.02
C ASP A 87 8.22 25.18 7.28
N ALA A 88 7.12 24.98 6.53
CA ALA A 88 6.44 26.06 5.81
C ALA A 88 5.82 27.11 6.74
N VAL A 89 5.23 26.69 7.87
CA VAL A 89 4.52 27.57 8.81
C VAL A 89 5.50 28.26 9.77
N LEU A 90 6.46 27.51 10.31
CA LEU A 90 7.40 28.01 11.33
C LEU A 90 8.68 28.60 10.73
N GLY A 91 9.02 28.25 9.49
CA GLY A 91 10.25 28.68 8.84
C GLY A 91 10.27 30.19 8.56
N ALA A 92 11.45 30.81 8.68
CA ALA A 92 11.64 32.23 8.39
C ALA A 92 11.86 32.51 6.88
N GLU A 93 11.47 31.59 6.00
CA GLU A 93 11.67 31.73 4.56
C GLU A 93 10.90 32.94 3.99
N ALA A 94 11.48 33.56 2.97
CA ALA A 94 10.86 34.70 2.30
C ALA A 94 9.64 34.26 1.47
N GLY A 95 8.57 35.04 1.53
CA GLY A 95 7.33 34.78 0.80
C GLY A 95 6.10 34.88 1.70
N THR A 96 4.93 34.80 1.09
CA THR A 96 3.66 34.69 1.83
C THR A 96 3.54 33.30 2.48
N GLU A 97 2.70 33.18 3.50
CA GLU A 97 2.38 31.88 4.10
C GLU A 97 1.80 30.90 3.07
N GLU A 98 0.95 31.38 2.16
CA GLU A 98 0.37 30.56 1.10
C GLU A 98 1.44 29.99 0.15
N GLU A 99 2.41 30.80 -0.28
CA GLU A 99 3.51 30.35 -1.15
C GLU A 99 4.39 29.30 -0.44
N ARG A 100 4.64 29.48 0.86
CA ARG A 100 5.41 28.53 1.66
C ARG A 100 4.67 27.20 1.82
N ILE A 101 3.36 27.23 2.09
CA ILE A 101 2.52 26.03 2.19
C ILE A 101 2.50 25.29 0.85
N GLU A 102 2.27 25.99 -0.27
CA GLU A 102 2.29 25.37 -1.60
C GLU A 102 3.64 24.70 -1.87
N SER A 103 4.75 25.37 -1.51
CA SER A 103 6.09 24.81 -1.65
C SER A 103 6.28 23.52 -0.84
N GLY A 104 5.89 23.53 0.45
CA GLY A 104 5.96 22.35 1.31
C GLY A 104 5.11 21.18 0.79
N LEU A 105 3.90 21.45 0.29
CA LEU A 105 3.06 20.40 -0.32
C LEU A 105 3.65 19.85 -1.63
N ARG A 106 4.38 20.67 -2.40
CA ARG A 106 5.11 20.22 -3.59
C ARG A 106 6.31 19.34 -3.22
N GLU A 107 6.99 19.67 -2.13
CA GLU A 107 8.09 18.85 -1.60
C GLU A 107 7.60 17.48 -1.12
N TYR A 108 6.53 17.47 -0.30
CA TYR A 108 5.81 16.25 0.08
C TYR A 108 5.47 15.40 -1.15
N ALA A 109 4.85 16.00 -2.16
CA ALA A 109 4.48 15.33 -3.40
C ALA A 109 5.70 14.71 -4.12
N GLY A 110 6.85 15.40 -4.10
CA GLY A 110 8.11 14.91 -4.66
C GLY A 110 8.62 13.67 -3.92
N MET A 111 8.69 13.74 -2.59
CA MET A 111 9.15 12.63 -1.74
C MET A 111 8.25 11.39 -1.87
N ARG A 112 6.93 11.58 -1.94
CA ARG A 112 5.98 10.46 -1.96
C ARG A 112 5.75 9.85 -3.32
N ARG A 113 6.05 10.53 -4.43
CA ARG A 113 5.77 10.02 -5.78
C ARG A 113 6.42 8.67 -6.04
N TRP A 114 7.74 8.59 -5.90
CA TRP A 114 8.48 7.37 -6.22
C TRP A 114 8.15 6.24 -5.24
N ARG A 115 8.06 6.55 -3.95
CA ARG A 115 7.66 5.61 -2.90
C ARG A 115 6.28 5.00 -3.16
N SER A 116 5.31 5.83 -3.57
CA SER A 116 3.96 5.39 -3.95
C SER A 116 3.97 4.45 -5.16
N VAL A 117 4.73 4.79 -6.20
CA VAL A 117 4.89 3.94 -7.41
C VAL A 117 5.47 2.58 -7.03
N GLN A 118 6.49 2.55 -6.18
CA GLN A 118 7.11 1.31 -5.71
C GLN A 118 6.14 0.44 -4.92
N LEU A 119 5.40 1.02 -3.97
CA LEU A 119 4.45 0.28 -3.13
C LEU A 119 3.31 -0.31 -3.94
N VAL A 120 2.66 0.49 -4.79
CA VAL A 120 1.54 0.03 -5.63
C VAL A 120 2.01 -1.04 -6.63
N GLY A 121 3.18 -0.85 -7.24
CA GLY A 121 3.76 -1.82 -8.16
C GLY A 121 4.14 -3.15 -7.49
N ALA A 122 4.76 -3.08 -6.31
CA ALA A 122 5.14 -4.27 -5.55
C ALA A 122 3.91 -5.04 -5.07
N ALA A 123 2.89 -4.36 -4.53
CA ALA A 123 1.64 -4.97 -4.11
C ALA A 123 0.97 -5.74 -5.27
N TYR A 124 0.94 -5.14 -6.46
CA TYR A 124 0.43 -5.80 -7.66
C TYR A 124 1.22 -7.05 -8.05
N MET A 125 2.56 -6.96 -8.09
CA MET A 125 3.41 -8.10 -8.42
C MET A 125 3.24 -9.25 -7.41
N VAL A 126 3.15 -8.91 -6.13
CA VAL A 126 2.91 -9.88 -5.05
C VAL A 126 1.53 -10.52 -5.21
N GLY A 127 0.48 -9.74 -5.45
CA GLY A 127 -0.87 -10.25 -5.71
C GLY A 127 -0.93 -11.16 -6.94
N PHE A 128 -0.28 -10.78 -8.04
CA PHE A 128 -0.18 -11.59 -9.25
C PHE A 128 0.48 -12.96 -8.97
N VAL A 129 1.59 -12.99 -8.22
CA VAL A 129 2.28 -14.24 -7.86
C VAL A 129 1.47 -15.09 -6.87
N GLN A 130 0.77 -14.47 -5.92
CA GLN A 130 -0.05 -15.18 -4.94
C GLN A 130 -1.30 -15.80 -5.56
N GLN A 131 -1.96 -15.09 -6.48
CA GLN A 131 -3.23 -15.49 -7.09
C GLN A 131 -3.05 -16.34 -8.36
N SER A 132 -1.82 -16.59 -8.80
CA SER A 132 -1.56 -17.39 -10.01
C SER A 132 -1.80 -18.88 -9.78
N ASP A 133 -2.67 -19.47 -10.61
CA ASP A 133 -2.90 -20.93 -10.68
C ASP A 133 -1.88 -21.65 -11.60
N ASN A 134 -0.89 -20.94 -12.14
CA ASN A 134 0.11 -21.54 -13.03
C ASN A 134 1.14 -22.34 -12.21
N ALA A 135 1.35 -23.61 -12.59
CA ALA A 135 2.29 -24.52 -11.93
C ALA A 135 3.73 -23.98 -11.90
N VAL A 136 4.17 -23.29 -12.95
CA VAL A 136 5.53 -22.70 -13.02
C VAL A 136 5.66 -21.53 -12.05
N VAL A 137 4.64 -20.67 -11.98
CA VAL A 137 4.63 -19.52 -11.05
C VAL A 137 4.54 -20.00 -9.61
N SER A 138 3.72 -21.02 -9.33
CA SER A 138 3.63 -21.64 -8.01
C SER A 138 4.95 -22.28 -7.57
N PHE A 139 5.64 -22.99 -8.48
CA PHE A 139 6.97 -23.54 -8.20
C PHE A 139 8.00 -22.45 -7.91
N LEU A 140 8.06 -21.41 -8.75
CA LEU A 140 8.96 -20.27 -8.54
C LEU A 140 8.66 -19.54 -7.22
N ARG A 141 7.38 -19.33 -6.89
CA ARG A 141 6.93 -18.75 -5.61
C ARG A 141 7.47 -19.53 -4.42
N GLU A 142 7.26 -20.85 -4.42
CA GLU A 142 7.57 -21.72 -3.28
C GLU A 142 9.07 -22.02 -3.11
N LYS A 143 9.81 -22.17 -4.22
CA LYS A 143 11.20 -22.63 -4.19
C LYS A 143 12.25 -21.52 -4.35
N VAL A 144 11.92 -20.42 -5.01
CA VAL A 144 12.90 -19.40 -5.41
C VAL A 144 12.57 -18.03 -4.83
N LEU A 145 11.31 -17.62 -4.93
CA LEU A 145 10.87 -16.27 -4.62
C LEU A 145 10.51 -16.07 -3.15
N ALA A 146 10.16 -17.09 -2.37
CA ALA A 146 9.72 -16.93 -0.98
C ALA A 146 10.71 -16.12 -0.13
N GLY A 147 12.00 -16.47 -0.15
CA GLY A 147 13.03 -15.76 0.62
C GLY A 147 13.41 -14.38 0.05
N ALA A 148 13.30 -14.20 -1.27
CA ALA A 148 13.56 -12.92 -1.94
C ALA A 148 12.42 -11.93 -1.73
N LEU A 149 11.17 -12.39 -1.87
CA LEU A 149 9.96 -11.65 -1.57
C LEU A 149 9.97 -11.24 -0.09
N ALA A 150 10.17 -12.17 0.84
CA ALA A 150 10.24 -11.83 2.27
C ALA A 150 11.29 -10.75 2.58
N ARG A 151 12.50 -10.87 2.02
CA ARG A 151 13.54 -9.83 2.16
C ARG A 151 13.14 -8.50 1.52
N SER A 152 12.51 -8.53 0.35
CA SER A 152 12.01 -7.32 -0.32
C SER A 152 10.92 -6.64 0.50
N LEU A 153 9.97 -7.40 1.06
CA LEU A 153 8.93 -6.90 1.95
C LEU A 153 9.50 -6.20 3.18
N LEU A 154 10.48 -6.84 3.83
CA LEU A 154 11.16 -6.27 5.00
C LEU A 154 11.90 -4.97 4.64
N LYS A 155 12.61 -4.94 3.52
CA LYS A 155 13.27 -3.71 3.05
C LYS A 155 12.28 -2.60 2.70
N MET A 156 11.09 -2.96 2.21
CA MET A 156 10.05 -1.97 1.93
C MET A 156 9.46 -1.40 3.22
N ALA A 157 9.39 -2.18 4.30
CA ALA A 157 8.92 -1.70 5.60
C ALA A 157 9.93 -0.78 6.32
N ASP A 158 11.22 -0.93 6.02
CA ASP A 158 12.31 -0.12 6.57
C ASP A 158 12.46 1.21 5.81
N TYR A 159 11.41 2.03 5.83
CA TYR A 159 11.39 3.33 5.17
C TYR A 159 11.58 4.47 6.18
N ASP A 160 12.69 5.20 6.01
CA ASP A 160 13.01 6.35 6.84
C ASP A 160 12.18 7.57 6.41
N CYS A 161 11.27 7.98 7.30
CA CYS A 161 10.45 9.18 7.14
C CYS A 161 11.12 10.43 7.74
N GLY A 162 12.33 10.29 8.27
CA GLY A 162 13.07 11.27 9.07
C GLY A 162 12.42 11.59 10.41
N THR A 163 12.95 12.61 11.08
CA THR A 163 12.53 13.04 12.42
C THR A 163 11.57 14.23 12.36
N LEU A 164 10.58 14.23 13.25
CA LEU A 164 9.69 15.36 13.56
C LEU A 164 10.32 16.28 14.60
#